data_AF-A0A2D2DSF2-F1
#
_entry.id   AF-A0A2D2DSF2-F1
#
_cell.length_a   1.000
_cell.length_b   1.000
_cell.length_c   1.000
_cell.angle_alpha   90.00
_cell.angle_beta   90.00
_cell.angle_gamma   90.00
#
_symmetry.space_group_name_H-M   'P 1'
#
loop_
_entity.id
_entity.type
_entity.pdbx_description
1 polymer ?
#
loop_
_entity_poly.entity_id
_entity_poly.type
_entity_poly.pdbx_seq_one_letter_code
_entity_poly.pdbx_strand_id
1 'polypeptide(L)' 'MPTLREDQTTAAQITEALRIKAAFGQEVALGFLRRRCVKDSLACAALAGRYDRRAIPDKPEPEPEHQP' A
#
# COMPACT_ATOMS: atom_id res chain seq x y z
N MET A 1 -15.89 -4.02 1.18
CA MET A 1 -14.95 -5.05 1.68
C MET A 1 -14.25 -5.65 0.47
N PRO A 2 -12.94 -5.46 0.29
CA PRO A 2 -12.20 -6.16 -0.77
C PRO A 2 -12.31 -7.67 -0.56
N THR A 3 -12.46 -8.42 -1.65
CA THR A 3 -12.52 -9.87 -1.60
C THR A 3 -11.11 -10.46 -1.48
N LEU A 4 -10.97 -11.63 -0.84
CA LEU A 4 -9.67 -12.33 -0.67
C LEU A 4 -8.90 -12.49 -2.01
N ARG A 5 -9.62 -12.59 -3.14
CA ARG A 5 -9.07 -12.69 -4.50
C ARG A 5 -8.50 -11.34 -4.99
N GLU A 6 -9.17 -10.23 -4.69
CA GLU A 6 -8.67 -8.89 -5.01
C GLU A 6 -7.42 -8.57 -4.20
N ASP A 7 -7.36 -8.99 -2.95
CA ASP A 7 -6.17 -8.80 -2.09
C ASP A 7 -4.95 -9.56 -2.60
N GLN A 8 -5.12 -10.82 -3.03
CA GLN A 8 -4.02 -11.61 -3.62
C GLN A 8 -3.53 -11.00 -4.94
N THR A 9 -4.46 -10.55 -5.78
CA THR A 9 -4.13 -9.91 -7.06
C THR A 9 -3.36 -8.61 -6.84
N THR A 10 -3.80 -7.81 -5.87
CA THR A 10 -3.15 -6.54 -5.49
C THR A 10 -1.75 -6.78 -4.91
N ALA A 11 -1.59 -7.79 -4.04
CA ALA A 11 -0.29 -8.17 -3.50
C ALA A 11 0.71 -8.63 -4.58
N ALA A 12 0.24 -9.39 -5.57
CA ALA A 12 1.07 -9.80 -6.70
C ALA A 12 1.53 -8.60 -7.54
N GLN A 13 0.61 -7.67 -7.83
CA GLN A 13 0.93 -6.43 -8.57
C GLN A 13 1.91 -5.54 -7.82
N ILE A 14 1.76 -5.42 -6.49
CA ILE A 14 2.70 -4.69 -5.63
C ILE A 14 4.09 -5.35 -5.64
N THR A 15 4.14 -6.69 -5.57
CA THR A 15 5.41 -7.44 -5.62
C THR A 15 6.14 -7.21 -6.95
N GLU A 16 5.40 -7.23 -8.05
CA GLU A 16 5.93 -6.92 -9.39
C GLU A 16 6.46 -5.47 -9.44
N ALA A 17 5.70 -4.53 -8.88
CA ALA A 17 6.10 -3.12 -8.84
C ALA A 17 7.36 -2.86 -8.00
N LEU A 18 7.59 -3.65 -6.94
CA LEU A 18 8.84 -3.57 -6.16
C LEU A 18 10.06 -4.02 -6.97
N ARG A 19 9.92 -5.04 -7.82
CA ARG A 19 10.98 -5.45 -8.76
C ARG A 19 11.26 -4.38 -9.80
N ILE A 20 10.20 -3.78 -10.35
CA ILE A 20 10.30 -2.66 -11.29
C ILE A 20 10.98 -1.46 -10.62
N LYS A 21 10.67 -1.15 -9.36
CA LYS A 21 11.32 -0.08 -8.60
C LYS A 21 12.83 -0.30 -8.51
N ALA A 22 13.26 -1.53 -8.20
CA ALA A 22 14.67 -1.86 -8.09
C ALA A 22 15.42 -1.72 -9.43
N ALA A 23 14.76 -1.98 -10.56
CA ALA A 23 15.37 -1.93 -11.88
C ALA A 23 15.28 -0.54 -12.58
N PHE A 24 14.17 0.19 -12.38
CA PHE A 24 13.83 1.39 -13.16
C PHE A 24 13.50 2.62 -12.30
N GLY A 25 13.46 2.48 -10.98
CA GLY A 25 13.15 3.57 -10.06
C GLY A 25 11.66 3.69 -9.71
N GLN A 26 11.39 4.56 -8.74
CA GLN A 26 10.09 4.64 -8.06
C GLN A 26 8.97 5.22 -8.93
N GLU A 27 9.24 6.21 -9.78
CA GLU A 27 8.23 6.78 -10.67
C GLU A 27 7.67 5.75 -11.67
N VAL A 28 8.55 4.90 -12.21
CA VAL A 28 8.15 3.84 -13.16
C VAL A 28 7.29 2.79 -12.47
N ALA A 29 7.64 2.41 -11.23
CA ALA A 29 6.85 1.49 -10.42
C ALA A 29 5.45 2.05 -10.07
N LEU A 30 5.35 3.36 -9.76
CA LEU A 30 4.05 4.02 -9.55
C LEU A 30 3.21 4.04 -10.83
N GLY A 31 3.83 4.33 -11.97
CA GLY A 31 3.16 4.29 -13.27
C GLY A 31 2.58 2.90 -13.60
N PHE A 32 3.32 1.84 -13.28
CA PHE A 32 2.85 0.46 -13.43
C PHE A 32 1.60 0.17 -12.57
N LEU A 33 1.60 0.59 -11.30
CA LEU A 33 0.49 0.38 -10.37
C LEU A 33 -0.76 1.18 -10.76
N ARG A 34 -0.59 2.43 -11.23
CA ARG A 34 -1.69 3.25 -11.75
C ARG A 34 -2.41 2.61 -12.94
N ARG A 35 -1.66 2.04 -13.89
CA ARG A 35 -2.24 1.33 -15.04
C ARG A 35 -3.04 0.09 -14.66
N ARG A 36 -2.78 -0.48 -13.48
CA ARG A 36 -3.49 -1.63 -12.91
C ARG A 36 -4.65 -1.23 -11.99
N CYS A 37 -4.98 0.07 -11.94
CA CYS A 37 -6.00 0.65 -11.06
C CYS A 37 -5.74 0.44 -9.56
N VAL A 38 -4.47 0.26 -9.16
CA VAL A 38 -4.08 0.24 -7.75
C VAL A 38 -4.12 1.68 -7.24
N LYS A 39 -4.80 1.91 -6.12
CA LYS A 39 -4.91 3.24 -5.51
C LYS A 39 -3.53 3.83 -5.23
N ASP A 40 -3.34 5.10 -5.59
CA ASP A 40 -2.07 5.82 -5.38
C ASP A 40 -1.58 5.78 -3.92
N SER A 41 -2.48 5.91 -2.95
CA SER A 41 -2.15 5.81 -1.53
C SER A 41 -1.58 4.44 -1.15
N LEU A 42 -2.17 3.36 -1.70
CA LEU A 42 -1.72 1.99 -1.50
C LEU A 42 -0.38 1.74 -2.20
N ALA A 43 -0.24 2.24 -3.43
CA ALA A 43 0.98 2.14 -4.21
C ALA A 43 2.17 2.88 -3.56
N CYS A 44 1.94 4.09 -3.06
CA CYS A 44 2.94 4.84 -2.31
C CYS A 44 3.32 4.14 -1.00
N ALA A 45 2.35 3.67 -0.22
CA ALA A 45 2.62 2.90 1.00
C ALA A 45 3.42 1.63 0.70
N ALA A 46 3.07 0.96 -0.41
CA ALA A 46 3.72 -0.26 -0.87
C ALA A 46 5.18 -0.05 -1.24
N LEU A 47 5.44 0.95 -2.08
CA LEU A 47 6.77 1.24 -2.60
C LEU A 47 7.67 1.94 -1.57
N ALA A 48 7.10 2.61 -0.57
CA ALA A 48 7.85 3.19 0.55
C ALA A 48 8.39 2.15 1.54
N GLY A 49 8.13 0.85 1.35
CA GLY A 49 8.48 -0.20 2.30
C GLY A 49 7.65 -0.16 3.58
N ARG A 50 6.58 0.66 3.61
CA ARG A 50 5.59 0.75 4.67
C ARG A 50 4.34 -0.08 4.38
N TYR A 51 4.44 -1.05 3.45
CA TYR A 51 3.42 -2.09 3.32
C TYR A 51 3.55 -3.08 4.47
N ASP A 52 3.29 -2.60 5.67
CA ASP A 52 3.08 -3.48 6.78
C ASP A 52 1.62 -3.94 6.67
N ARG A 53 1.42 -5.25 6.52
CA ARG A 53 0.07 -5.85 6.55
C ARG A 53 -0.64 -5.53 7.89
N ARG A 54 0.10 -5.05 8.89
CA ARG A 54 -0.35 -4.56 10.21
C ARG A 54 -0.62 -3.05 10.30
N ALA A 55 -0.32 -2.27 9.26
CA ALA A 55 -0.51 -0.81 9.26
C ALA A 55 -1.89 -0.38 8.72
N ILE A 56 -2.85 -1.31 8.62
CA ILE A 56 -4.26 -0.94 8.67
C ILE A 56 -4.53 -0.58 10.13
N PRO A 57 -4.82 0.68 10.48
CA PRO A 57 -5.12 1.03 11.86
C PRO A 57 -6.46 0.41 12.21
N ASP A 58 -6.44 -0.75 12.87
CA ASP A 58 -7.61 -1.38 13.49
C ASP A 58 -7.84 -0.84 14.91
N LYS A 59 -7.46 0.42 15.18
CA LYS A 59 -7.78 1.07 16.45
C LYS A 59 -8.09 2.54 16.21
N PRO A 60 -9.23 3.05 16.70
CA PRO A 60 -9.40 4.48 16.86
C PRO A 60 -8.33 4.96 17.84
N GLU A 61 -7.70 6.10 17.53
CA GLU A 61 -6.81 6.81 18.45
C GLU A 61 -7.47 6.92 19.83
N PRO A 62 -6.78 6.66 20.94
CA PRO A 62 -7.29 7.05 22.24
C PRO A 62 -7.27 8.59 22.30
N GLU A 63 -8.45 9.19 22.48
CA GLU A 63 -8.59 10.62 22.75
C GLU A 63 -7.70 10.98 23.95
N PRO A 64 -6.98 12.13 23.90
CA PRO A 64 -6.25 12.60 25.07
C PRO A 64 -7.27 13.07 26.11
N GLU A 65 -7.52 12.24 27.13
CA GLU A 65 -8.26 12.64 28.32
C GLU A 65 -7.61 13.89 28.91
N HIS A 66 -8.28 15.04 28.72
CA HIS A 66 -8.06 16.24 29.50
C HIS A 66 -8.36 15.90 30.96
N GLN A 67 -7.32 15.74 31.77
CA GLN A 67 -7.47 15.72 33.22
C GLN A 67 -7.73 17.15 33.72
N PRO A 68 -8.78 17.37 34.54
CA PRO A 68 -9.01 18.65 35.22
C PRO A 68 -8.04 18.89 36.39
#